data_AF-A0A3L7SFL5-F1
#
_entry.id   AF-A0A3L7SFL5-F1
#
_cell.length_a   1.000
_cell.length_b   1.000
_cell.length_c   1.000
_cell.angle_alpha   90.00
_cell.angle_beta   90.00
_cell.angle_gamma   90.00
#
_symmetry.space_group_name_H-M   'P 1'
#
loop_
_entity.id
_entity.type
_entity.pdbx_description
1 polymer ?
#
loop_
_entity_poly.entity_id
_entity_poly.type
_entity_poly.pdbx_seq_one_letter_code
_entity_poly.pdbx_strand_id
1 'polypeptide(L)'
;KIDVYRRLSRATAESQIDELAAELTDRFGPVPDEARRLLEFTRLKTLAVGLGIDSITRHPGLVVIGHHDRAAMEKLRIAAGTRGGTVRIVDQKTVVMPVHESTAADPDRLLTAVRTLLKPPSPQRRPTKPAAKS
;
A
#
# COMPACT_ATOMS: atom_id res chain seq x y z
N LYS A 1 0.33 -23.92 -13.51
CA LYS A 1 -0.26 -22.58 -13.69
C LYS A 1 -0.90 -22.01 -12.41
N ILE A 2 -1.74 -22.75 -11.68
CA ILE A 2 -2.50 -22.23 -10.50
C ILE A 2 -1.63 -21.93 -9.25
N ASP A 3 -0.47 -22.59 -9.12
CA ASP A 3 0.30 -22.55 -7.87
C ASP A 3 0.90 -21.17 -7.52
N VAL A 4 1.41 -20.44 -8.51
CA VAL A 4 2.00 -19.11 -8.30
C VAL A 4 0.95 -18.07 -7.89
N TYR A 5 -0.24 -18.10 -8.50
CA TYR A 5 -1.36 -17.22 -8.11
C TYR A 5 -1.84 -17.51 -6.68
N ARG A 6 -1.87 -18.78 -6.28
CA ARG A 6 -2.20 -19.20 -4.91
C ARG A 6 -1.15 -18.70 -3.92
N ARG A 7 0.14 -18.84 -4.23
CA ARG A 7 1.25 -18.32 -3.42
C ARG A 7 1.15 -16.79 -3.29
N LEU A 8 0.80 -16.09 -4.37
CA LEU A 8 0.59 -14.65 -4.35
C LEU A 8 -0.48 -14.21 -3.36
N SER A 9 -1.64 -14.87 -3.38
CA SER A 9 -2.76 -14.56 -2.47
C SER A 9 -2.42 -14.74 -0.98
N ARG A 10 -1.35 -15.49 -0.69
CA ARG A 10 -0.87 -15.83 0.65
C ARG A 10 0.39 -15.07 1.06
N ALA A 11 1.00 -14.30 0.15
CA ALA A 11 2.22 -13.57 0.47
C ALA A 11 1.92 -12.48 1.51
N THR A 12 2.76 -12.40 2.54
CA THR A 12 2.59 -11.49 3.69
C THR A 12 3.75 -10.52 3.85
N ALA A 13 4.77 -10.60 2.99
CA ALA A 13 5.94 -9.74 3.01
C ALA A 13 6.25 -9.20 1.61
N GLU A 14 6.77 -7.98 1.53
CA GLU A 14 7.09 -7.35 0.24
C GLU A 14 8.18 -8.14 -0.52
N SER A 15 9.18 -8.69 0.18
CA SER A 15 10.21 -9.54 -0.43
C SER A 15 9.64 -10.79 -1.10
N GLN A 16 8.66 -11.45 -0.47
CA GLN A 16 8.00 -12.62 -1.05
C GLN A 16 7.22 -12.25 -2.33
N ILE A 17 6.66 -11.04 -2.38
CA ILE A 17 5.95 -10.54 -3.56
C ILE A 17 6.94 -10.25 -4.69
N ASP A 18 8.10 -9.66 -4.38
CA ASP A 18 9.16 -9.40 -5.35
C ASP A 18 9.73 -10.69 -5.95
N GLU A 19 9.99 -11.71 -5.10
CA GLU A 19 10.43 -13.04 -5.54
C GLU A 19 9.40 -13.72 -6.47
N LEU A 20 8.12 -13.66 -6.12
CA LEU A 20 7.04 -14.22 -6.94
C LEU A 20 6.90 -13.47 -8.27
N ALA A 21 7.09 -12.15 -8.29
CA ALA A 21 7.05 -11.35 -9.51
C ALA A 21 8.22 -11.70 -10.45
N ALA A 22 9.41 -11.91 -9.90
CA ALA A 22 10.57 -12.38 -10.66
C ALA A 22 10.34 -13.78 -11.23
N GLU A 23 9.82 -14.72 -10.42
CA GLU A 23 9.48 -16.08 -10.86
C GLU A 23 8.41 -16.08 -11.97
N LEU A 24 7.40 -15.20 -11.86
CA LEU A 24 6.38 -15.04 -12.90
C LEU A 24 6.99 -14.59 -14.23
N THR A 25 7.90 -13.62 -14.16
CA THR A 25 8.54 -13.04 -15.35
C THR A 25 9.45 -14.06 -16.04
N ASP A 26 10.27 -14.76 -15.26
CA ASP A 26 11.22 -15.77 -15.77
C ASP A 26 10.50 -16.95 -16.43
N ARG A 27 9.41 -17.44 -15.83
CA ARG A 27 8.71 -18.65 -16.29
C ARG A 27 7.67 -18.41 -17.37
N PHE A 28 7.06 -17.23 -17.40
CA PHE A 28 5.90 -16.95 -18.25
C PHE A 28 6.09 -15.75 -19.18
N GLY A 29 7.23 -15.06 -19.11
CA GLY A 29 7.47 -13.83 -19.86
C GLY A 29 6.75 -12.63 -19.24
N PRO A 30 6.32 -11.64 -20.03
CA PRO A 30 5.69 -10.43 -19.51
C PRO A 30 4.49 -10.75 -18.59
N VAL A 31 4.51 -10.19 -17.39
CA VAL A 31 3.45 -10.40 -16.40
C VAL A 31 2.14 -9.78 -16.93
N PRO A 32 1.04 -10.56 -17.09
CA PRO A 32 -0.25 -10.02 -17.50
C PRO A 32 -0.76 -8.96 -16.53
N ASP A 33 -1.58 -8.03 -17.02
CA ASP A 33 -2.10 -6.93 -16.21
C ASP A 33 -2.89 -7.39 -14.98
N GLU A 34 -3.60 -8.50 -15.08
CA GLU A 34 -4.34 -9.11 -13.96
C GLU A 34 -3.39 -9.57 -12.86
N ALA A 35 -2.27 -10.20 -13.24
CA ALA A 35 -1.26 -10.66 -12.30
C ALA A 35 -0.52 -9.48 -11.66
N ARG A 36 -0.20 -8.44 -12.45
CA ARG A 36 0.37 -7.18 -11.97
C ARG A 36 -0.55 -6.50 -10.96
N ARG A 37 -1.85 -6.41 -11.23
CA ARG A 37 -2.83 -5.86 -10.28
C ARG A 37 -2.92 -6.68 -9.00
N LEU A 38 -2.89 -8.01 -9.10
CA LEU A 38 -2.90 -8.87 -7.92
C LEU A 38 -1.64 -8.68 -7.06
N LEU A 39 -0.47 -8.51 -7.68
CA LEU A 39 0.78 -8.16 -6.99
C LEU A 39 0.62 -6.84 -6.23
N GLU A 40 0.16 -5.79 -6.89
CA GLU A 40 -0.04 -4.47 -6.25
C GLU A 40 -1.07 -4.51 -5.13
N PHE A 41 -2.16 -5.25 -5.30
CA PHE A 41 -3.15 -5.44 -4.24
C PHE A 41 -2.55 -6.16 -3.03
N THR A 42 -1.72 -7.18 -3.26
CA THR A 42 -1.04 -7.92 -2.21
C THR A 42 -0.05 -7.02 -1.47
N ARG A 43 0.69 -6.16 -2.18
CA ARG A 43 1.58 -5.15 -1.55
C ARG A 43 0.80 -4.17 -0.69
N LEU A 44 -0.32 -3.64 -1.22
CA LEU A 44 -1.18 -2.72 -0.49
C LEU A 44 -1.74 -3.38 0.78
N LYS A 45 -2.21 -4.63 0.68
CA LYS A 45 -2.70 -5.41 1.83
C LYS A 45 -1.63 -5.58 2.89
N THR A 46 -0.43 -6.01 2.50
CA THR A 46 0.71 -6.19 3.42
C THR A 46 1.07 -4.88 4.14
N LEU A 47 1.10 -3.77 3.40
CA LEU A 47 1.35 -2.46 3.95
C LEU A 47 0.25 -2.04 4.94
N ALA A 48 -1.01 -2.23 4.58
CA ALA A 48 -2.15 -1.89 5.44
C ALA A 48 -2.11 -2.67 6.76
N VAL A 49 -1.84 -3.98 6.70
CA VAL A 49 -1.67 -4.83 7.89
C VAL A 49 -0.51 -4.34 8.76
N GLY A 50 0.64 -4.02 8.15
CA GLY A 50 1.79 -3.49 8.89
C GLY A 50 1.55 -2.13 9.57
N LEU A 51 0.56 -1.39 9.09
CA LEU A 51 0.12 -0.11 9.69
C LEU A 51 -1.01 -0.27 10.71
N GLY A 52 -1.60 -1.46 10.87
CA GLY A 52 -2.76 -1.68 11.74
C GLY A 52 -4.09 -1.18 11.17
N ILE A 53 -4.19 -1.04 9.84
CA ILE A 53 -5.43 -0.66 9.15
C ILE A 53 -6.41 -1.84 9.14
N ASP A 54 -7.61 -1.60 9.65
CA ASP A 54 -8.66 -2.61 9.78
C ASP A 54 -9.41 -2.84 8.46
N SER A 55 -9.60 -1.79 7.67
CA SER A 55 -10.30 -1.89 6.38
C SER A 55 -9.95 -0.76 5.42
N ILE A 56 -10.08 -1.03 4.11
CA ILE A 56 -10.02 -0.03 3.04
C ILE A 56 -11.19 -0.31 2.10
N THR A 57 -12.08 0.66 1.93
CA THR A 57 -13.30 0.51 1.12
C THR A 57 -13.47 1.69 0.18
N ARG A 58 -13.80 1.40 -1.08
CA ARG A 58 -14.10 2.42 -2.07
C ARG A 58 -15.59 2.78 -2.02
N HIS A 59 -15.87 4.07 -1.99
CA HIS A 59 -17.20 4.65 -2.20
C HIS A 59 -17.15 5.66 -3.37
N PRO A 60 -18.30 6.07 -3.92
CA PRO A 60 -18.34 7.17 -4.87
C PRO A 60 -17.69 8.43 -4.28
N GLY A 61 -16.67 8.95 -4.96
CA GLY A 61 -15.96 10.17 -4.58
C GLY A 61 -14.98 10.06 -3.39
N LEU A 62 -14.85 8.90 -2.74
CA LEU A 62 -13.95 8.75 -1.58
C LEU A 62 -13.51 7.31 -1.32
N VAL A 63 -12.37 7.18 -0.65
CA VAL A 63 -11.90 5.93 -0.03
C VAL A 63 -12.03 6.07 1.48
N VAL A 64 -12.68 5.10 2.11
CA VAL A 64 -12.81 4.96 3.55
C VAL A 64 -11.72 4.02 4.06
N ILE A 65 -11.00 4.43 5.09
CA ILE A 65 -9.96 3.66 5.75
C ILE A 65 -10.37 3.51 7.22
N GLY A 66 -10.62 2.28 7.64
CA GLY A 66 -10.90 1.95 9.04
C GLY A 66 -9.61 1.71 9.82
N HIS A 67 -9.50 2.28 11.02
CA HIS A 67 -8.35 2.10 11.89
C HIS A 67 -8.71 2.36 13.35
N HIS A 68 -8.38 1.43 14.23
CA HIS A 68 -8.65 1.51 15.67
C HIS A 68 -7.69 2.42 16.48
N ASP A 69 -6.55 2.84 15.94
CA ASP A 69 -5.58 3.71 16.62
C ASP A 69 -5.72 5.18 16.15
N ARG A 70 -6.19 6.04 17.05
CA ARG A 70 -6.37 7.47 16.80
C ARG A 70 -5.06 8.22 16.48
N ALA A 71 -3.95 7.83 17.09
CA ALA A 71 -2.65 8.44 16.85
C ALA A 71 -2.09 8.04 15.48
N ALA A 72 -2.29 6.78 15.07
CA ALA A 72 -1.94 6.33 13.72
C ALA A 72 -2.75 7.07 12.64
N MET A 73 -4.06 7.26 12.84
CA MET A 73 -4.89 8.07 11.93
C MET A 73 -4.39 9.51 11.82
N GLU A 74 -3.92 10.10 12.92
CA GLU A 74 -3.36 11.46 12.90
C GLU A 74 -2.05 11.53 12.09
N LYS A 75 -1.18 10.52 12.23
CA LYS A 75 0.03 10.39 11.41
C LYS A 75 -0.30 10.27 9.93
N LEU A 76 -1.31 9.47 9.57
CA LEU A 76 -1.79 9.37 8.19
C LEU A 76 -2.29 10.73 7.67
N ARG A 77 -3.02 11.48 8.50
CA ARG A 77 -3.50 12.83 8.13
C ARG A 77 -2.38 13.80 7.84
N ILE A 78 -1.38 13.86 8.71
CA ILE A 78 -0.21 14.71 8.54
C ILE A 78 0.57 14.29 7.29
N ALA A 79 0.81 12.99 7.12
CA ALA A 79 1.56 12.43 6.00
C ALA A 79 0.86 12.57 4.65
N ALA A 80 -0.47 12.69 4.63
CA ALA A 80 -1.22 13.04 3.43
C ALA A 80 -0.95 14.50 3.01
N GLY A 81 -1.02 15.42 3.98
CA GLY A 81 -0.80 16.85 3.74
C GLY A 81 0.60 17.17 3.21
N THR A 82 1.64 16.49 3.69
CA THR A 82 3.01 16.67 3.18
C THR A 82 3.20 16.19 1.74
N ARG A 83 2.26 15.39 1.21
CA ARG A 83 2.31 14.82 -0.15
C ARG A 83 1.30 15.45 -1.10
N GLY A 84 0.70 16.58 -0.72
CA GLY A 84 -0.35 17.25 -1.51
C GLY A 84 -1.68 16.49 -1.55
N GLY A 85 -1.84 15.45 -0.73
CA GLY A 85 -3.08 14.73 -0.55
C GLY A 85 -3.94 15.34 0.55
N THR A 86 -5.24 15.07 0.53
CA THR A 86 -6.15 15.43 1.62
C THR A 86 -6.79 14.18 2.17
N VAL A 87 -6.75 14.04 3.50
CA VAL A 87 -7.58 13.06 4.21
C VAL A 87 -8.24 13.74 5.41
N ARG A 88 -9.40 13.23 5.81
CA ARG A 88 -10.18 13.74 6.93
C ARG A 88 -10.48 12.61 7.89
N ILE A 89 -10.32 12.87 9.17
CA ILE A 89 -10.75 11.94 10.22
C ILE A 89 -12.21 12.29 10.54
N VAL A 90 -13.13 11.36 10.34
CA VAL A 90 -14.57 11.63 10.47
C VAL A 90 -15.14 11.14 11.80
N ASP A 91 -14.50 10.15 12.43
CA ASP A 91 -14.83 9.65 13.75
C ASP A 91 -13.60 9.01 14.43
N GLN A 92 -13.80 8.25 15.52
CA GLN A 92 -12.71 7.60 16.27
C GLN A 92 -12.08 6.40 15.57
N LYS A 93 -12.64 5.93 14.45
CA LYS A 93 -12.19 4.72 13.75
C LYS A 93 -12.05 4.87 12.24
N THR A 94 -12.28 6.06 11.68
CA THR A 94 -12.45 6.24 10.24
C THR A 94 -11.70 7.46 9.72
N VAL A 95 -10.90 7.22 8.68
CA VAL A 95 -10.28 8.23 7.82
C VAL A 95 -10.91 8.17 6.44
N VAL A 96 -11.25 9.30 5.85
CA VAL A 96 -11.72 9.39 4.47
C VAL A 96 -10.71 10.16 3.62
N MET A 97 -10.42 9.62 2.44
CA MET A 97 -9.62 10.26 1.40
C MET A 97 -10.56 10.60 0.24
N PRO A 98 -10.82 11.89 -0.05
CA PRO A 98 -11.53 12.28 -1.26
C PRO A 98 -10.76 11.79 -2.50
N VAL A 99 -11.48 11.25 -3.47
CA VAL A 99 -10.91 10.75 -4.72
C VAL A 99 -11.73 11.30 -5.88
N HIS A 100 -11.05 11.92 -6.85
CA HIS A 100 -11.68 12.39 -8.07
C HIS A 100 -12.19 11.21 -8.92
N GLU A 101 -13.29 11.39 -9.64
CA GLU A 101 -13.94 10.33 -10.41
C GLU A 101 -12.98 9.68 -11.43
N SER A 102 -12.15 10.48 -12.10
CA SER A 102 -11.14 9.97 -13.05
C SER A 102 -10.08 9.08 -12.40
N THR A 103 -9.76 9.29 -11.12
CA THR A 103 -8.85 8.43 -10.36
C THR A 103 -9.58 7.18 -9.87
N ALA A 104 -10.85 7.31 -9.49
CA ALA A 104 -11.65 6.17 -9.04
C ALA A 104 -11.98 5.21 -10.19
N ALA A 105 -12.20 5.71 -11.40
CA ALA A 105 -12.55 4.92 -12.58
C ALA A 105 -11.39 4.01 -13.05
N ASP A 106 -10.14 4.38 -12.77
CA ASP A 106 -8.95 3.63 -13.14
C ASP A 106 -8.40 2.86 -11.93
N PRO A 107 -8.47 1.52 -11.92
CA PRO A 107 -7.99 0.71 -10.80
C PRO A 107 -6.51 0.93 -10.46
N ASP A 108 -5.66 1.16 -11.46
CA ASP A 108 -4.23 1.32 -11.27
C ASP A 108 -3.91 2.68 -10.65
N ARG A 109 -4.63 3.74 -11.06
CA ARG A 109 -4.52 5.05 -10.41
C ARG A 109 -5.04 5.03 -8.98
N LEU A 110 -6.15 4.35 -8.73
CA LEU A 110 -6.71 4.21 -7.39
C LEU A 110 -5.74 3.48 -6.45
N LEU A 111 -5.21 2.33 -6.87
CA LEU A 111 -4.20 1.59 -6.10
C LEU A 111 -2.98 2.45 -5.81
N THR A 112 -2.49 3.19 -6.81
CA THR A 112 -1.35 4.09 -6.67
C THR A 112 -1.62 5.21 -5.67
N ALA A 113 -2.81 5.83 -5.71
CA ALA A 113 -3.20 6.89 -4.78
C ALA A 113 -3.25 6.38 -3.33
N VAL A 114 -3.92 5.25 -3.09
CA VAL A 114 -4.01 4.67 -1.74
C VAL A 114 -2.63 4.24 -1.25
N ARG A 115 -1.81 3.60 -2.10
CA ARG A 115 -0.45 3.19 -1.70
C ARG A 115 0.44 4.38 -1.37
N THR A 116 0.34 5.48 -2.12
CA THR A 116 1.11 6.70 -1.86
C THR A 116 0.73 7.34 -0.52
N LEU A 117 -0.56 7.30 -0.17
CA LEU A 117 -1.03 7.73 1.14
C LEU A 117 -0.44 6.87 2.27
N LEU A 118 -0.45 5.55 2.10
CA LEU A 118 -0.07 4.61 3.15
C LEU A 118 1.44 4.41 3.30
N LYS A 119 2.26 4.70 2.28
CA LYS A 119 3.71 4.54 2.41
C LYS A 119 4.22 5.36 3.61
N PRO A 120 4.91 4.75 4.59
CA PRO A 120 5.52 5.52 5.65
C PRO A 120 6.51 6.52 5.04
N PRO A 121 6.71 7.70 5.63
CA PRO A 121 7.83 8.54 5.25
C PRO A 121 9.09 7.69 5.42
N SER A 122 9.83 7.46 4.34
CA SER A 122 11.03 6.64 4.36
C SER A 122 11.90 7.07 5.54
N PRO A 123 12.23 6.20 6.51
CA PRO A 123 13.23 6.56 7.50
C PRO A 123 14.51 6.81 6.70
N GLN A 124 15.03 8.04 6.75
CA GLN A 124 16.39 8.30 6.28
C GLN A 124 17.29 7.25 6.95
N ARG A 125 17.94 6.40 6.15
CA ARG A 125 18.95 5.45 6.64
C ARG A 125 19.89 6.24 7.53
N ARG A 126 19.91 5.95 8.84
CA ARG A 126 21.00 6.43 9.71
C ARG A 126 22.31 5.92 9.06
N PRO A 127 23.30 6.78 8.79
CA PRO A 127 24.58 6.30 8.31
C PRO A 127 25.16 5.38 9.40
N THR A 128 25.43 4.14 9.02
CA THR A 128 26.20 3.21 9.85
C THR A 128 27.57 3.82 10.07
N LYS A 129 27.86 4.20 11.32
CA LYS A 129 29.16 4.68 11.78
C LYS A 129 30.24 3.68 11.32
N PRO A 130 31.32 4.09 10.65
CA PRO A 130 32.38 3.14 10.29
C PRO A 130 33.05 2.64 11.57
N ALA A 131 33.19 1.32 11.66
CA ALA A 131 33.97 0.69 12.72
C ALA A 131 35.42 1.20 12.62
N ALA A 132 35.89 1.82 13.71
CA ALA A 132 37.29 2.16 13.89
C ALA A 132 38.11 0.86 13.84
N LYS A 133 39.06 0.79 12.92
CA LYS A 133 40.14 -0.20 12.97
C LYS A 133 41.15 0.31 14.01
N SER A 134 41.35 -0.47 15.07
CA SER A 134 42.55 -0.44 15.91
C SER A 134 43.51 -1.51 15.44
#